data_AF-A0A150PD84-F1
#
_entry.id   AF-A0A150PD84-F1
#
_cell.length_a   1.000
_cell.length_b   1.000
_cell.length_c   1.000
_cell.angle_alpha   90.00
_cell.angle_beta   90.00
_cell.angle_gamma   90.00
#
_symmetry.space_group_name_H-M   'P 1'
#
loop_
_entity.id
_entity.type
_entity.pdbx_description
1 polymer ?
#
loop_
_entity_poly.entity_id
_entity_poly.type
_entity_poly.pdbx_seq_one_letter_code
_entity_poly.pdbx_strand_id
1 'polypeptide(L)'
;MRIEGLALEQLDEHCARVLELTPHARDLIADPSRAREARDEFAAIGFATVRDVIPRDAWIGLVTIVLPILRRVAEEVTLIQQPISLERLSDGARFRRVDPHCLRNPATREKMSLLLEKLGLSPLGASLAAALTPLIRGVVGPVSFSRTYFYLYEEGDYISAHNDHHVGDRVDVQFPVSLGTPGGVRVLSGGFLEMRYDVAGSMNVLGPRVWHDVPPVLRSDPDVAPRRFNMGFRFTPDPAA
;
A
#
# COMPACT_ATOMS: atom_id res chain seq x y z
N MET A 1 -0.44 -14.69 26.50
CA MET A 1 -0.77 -13.25 26.47
C MET A 1 0.37 -12.37 27.04
N ARG A 2 1.64 -12.66 26.70
CA ARG A 2 2.83 -11.85 27.06
C ARG A 2 3.60 -11.32 25.83
N ILE A 3 3.25 -11.81 24.63
CA ILE A 3 3.94 -11.48 23.37
C ILE A 3 3.52 -10.10 22.85
N GLU A 4 2.29 -9.65 23.15
CA GLU A 4 1.78 -8.34 22.72
C GLU A 4 2.45 -7.16 23.45
N GLY A 5 2.95 -7.37 24.67
CA GLY A 5 3.63 -6.32 25.44
C GLY A 5 5.02 -5.96 24.89
N LEU A 6 5.87 -6.98 24.68
CA LEU A 6 7.21 -6.81 24.11
C LEU A 6 7.18 -6.28 22.67
N ALA A 7 6.19 -6.69 21.87
CA ALA A 7 6.05 -6.23 20.49
C ALA A 7 5.70 -4.73 20.40
N LEU A 8 4.96 -4.18 21.37
CA LEU A 8 4.62 -2.75 21.39
C LEU A 8 5.80 -1.88 21.85
N GLU A 9 6.65 -2.40 22.75
CA GLU A 9 7.86 -1.69 23.20
C GLU A 9 8.85 -1.45 22.05
N GLN A 10 8.86 -2.32 21.03
CA GLN A 10 9.72 -2.22 19.85
C GLN A 10 9.09 -1.40 18.70
N LEU A 11 7.82 -1.01 18.82
CA LEU A 11 7.09 -0.34 17.74
C LEU A 11 7.75 1.00 17.36
N ASP A 12 8.10 1.81 18.36
CA ASP A 12 8.74 3.11 18.14
C ASP A 12 10.12 2.97 17.48
N GLU A 13 10.90 1.96 17.87
CA GLU A 13 12.19 1.66 17.24
C GLU A 13 12.03 1.31 15.76
N HIS A 14 11.08 0.43 15.43
CA HIS A 14 10.80 0.05 14.05
C HIS A 14 10.27 1.22 13.22
N CYS A 15 9.40 2.06 13.79
CA CYS A 15 8.95 3.31 13.16
C CYS A 15 10.12 4.25 12.85
N ALA A 16 11.02 4.46 13.81
CA ALA A 16 12.20 5.31 13.62
C ALA A 16 13.11 4.77 12.50
N ARG A 17 13.36 3.46 12.48
CA ARG A 17 14.21 2.82 11.45
C ARG A 17 13.59 2.88 10.05
N VAL A 18 12.26 2.84 9.92
CA VAL A 18 11.59 3.05 8.63
C VAL A 18 11.80 4.48 8.13
N LEU A 19 11.85 5.47 9.02
CA LEU A 19 12.07 6.88 8.67
C LEU A 19 13.51 7.23 8.28
N GLU A 20 14.49 6.39 8.60
CA GLU A 20 15.89 6.64 8.22
C GLU A 20 16.07 6.72 6.70
N LEU A 21 15.19 6.06 5.93
CA LEU A 21 15.30 5.83 4.48
C LEU A 21 16.64 5.14 4.11
N THR A 22 16.70 4.56 2.93
CA THR A 22 17.98 4.00 2.43
C THR A 22 18.86 5.12 1.87
N PRO A 23 20.19 4.90 1.72
CA PRO A 23 21.04 5.82 0.98
C PRO A 23 20.53 6.07 -0.45
N HIS A 24 20.03 5.03 -1.11
CA HIS A 24 19.49 5.13 -2.47
C HIS A 24 18.27 6.06 -2.52
N ALA A 25 17.34 5.95 -1.58
CA ALA A 25 16.17 6.82 -1.50
C ALA A 25 16.56 8.28 -1.27
N ARG A 26 17.52 8.53 -0.37
CA ARG A 26 18.02 9.89 -0.09
C ARG A 26 18.67 10.51 -1.32
N ASP A 27 19.43 9.72 -2.07
CA ASP A 27 20.00 10.11 -3.36
C ASP A 27 18.93 10.52 -4.39
N LEU A 28 17.85 9.74 -4.49
CA LEU A 28 16.73 10.04 -5.39
C LEU A 28 15.90 11.25 -4.93
N ILE A 29 15.77 11.48 -3.62
CA ILE A 29 15.10 12.67 -3.08
C ILE A 29 15.93 13.93 -3.36
N ALA A 30 17.25 13.86 -3.19
CA ALA A 30 18.16 14.97 -3.45
C ALA A 30 18.21 15.35 -4.94
N ASP A 31 18.11 14.36 -5.82
CA ASP A 31 18.02 14.56 -7.26
C ASP A 31 16.93 13.66 -7.89
N PRO A 32 15.67 14.11 -7.92
CA PRO A 32 14.55 13.35 -8.49
C PRO A 32 14.72 13.05 -9.99
N SER A 33 15.61 13.77 -10.69
CA SER A 33 15.92 13.49 -12.09
C SER A 33 16.66 12.16 -12.28
N ARG A 34 17.16 11.54 -11.20
CA ARG A 34 17.75 10.18 -11.20
C ARG A 34 16.69 9.08 -11.17
N ALA A 35 15.44 9.39 -10.80
CA ALA A 35 14.33 8.45 -10.83
C ALA A 35 13.73 8.26 -12.23
N ARG A 36 14.54 8.38 -13.30
CA ARG A 36 14.06 8.35 -14.69
C ARG A 36 13.34 7.06 -15.03
N GLU A 37 13.88 5.92 -14.63
CA GLU A 37 13.25 4.62 -14.89
C GLU A 37 11.83 4.57 -14.34
N ALA A 38 11.62 4.96 -13.07
CA ALA A 38 10.30 5.00 -12.47
C ALA A 38 9.37 6.03 -13.14
N ARG A 39 9.90 7.20 -13.50
CA ARG A 39 9.13 8.23 -14.21
C ARG A 39 8.70 7.76 -15.60
N ASP A 40 9.60 7.15 -16.34
CA ASP A 40 9.35 6.70 -17.71
C ASP A 40 8.39 5.49 -17.70
N GLU A 41 8.52 4.60 -16.71
CA GLU A 41 7.56 3.51 -16.48
C GLU A 41 6.17 4.06 -16.13
N PHE A 42 6.09 5.02 -15.19
CA PHE A 42 4.84 5.67 -14.82
C PHE A 42 4.19 6.39 -16.01
N ALA A 43 4.97 7.08 -16.84
CA ALA A 43 4.46 7.72 -18.04
C ALA A 43 3.92 6.71 -19.07
N ALA A 44 4.51 5.52 -19.15
CA ALA A 44 4.11 4.49 -20.10
C ALA A 44 2.82 3.75 -19.68
N ILE A 45 2.68 3.38 -18.41
CA ILE A 45 1.60 2.50 -17.93
C ILE A 45 0.84 3.02 -16.70
N GLY A 46 1.19 4.20 -16.19
CA GLY A 46 0.59 4.79 -14.99
C GLY A 46 1.00 4.11 -13.68
N PHE A 47 1.96 3.18 -13.72
CA PHE A 47 2.48 2.49 -12.55
C PHE A 47 4.00 2.53 -12.56
N ALA A 48 4.62 2.61 -11.38
CA ALA A 48 6.06 2.44 -11.25
C ALA A 48 6.43 1.81 -9.92
N THR A 49 7.58 1.11 -9.89
CA THR A 49 8.20 0.68 -8.64
C THR A 49 9.52 1.40 -8.43
N VAL A 50 9.64 2.14 -7.33
CA VAL A 50 10.92 2.63 -6.83
C VAL A 50 11.46 1.64 -5.80
N ARG A 51 12.57 1.00 -6.12
CA ARG A 51 13.17 -0.03 -5.25
C ARG A 51 13.96 0.59 -4.11
N ASP A 52 14.14 -0.19 -3.04
CA ASP A 52 15.06 0.12 -1.95
C ASP A 52 14.81 1.53 -1.36
N VAL A 53 13.57 1.84 -0.98
CA VAL A 53 13.18 3.15 -0.43
C VAL A 53 13.35 3.20 1.08
N ILE A 54 12.89 2.16 1.78
CA ILE A 54 13.02 1.99 3.23
C ILE A 54 13.80 0.70 3.55
N PRO A 55 14.52 0.63 4.69
CA PRO A 55 15.24 -0.58 5.04
C PRO A 55 14.31 -1.79 5.15
N ARG A 56 14.58 -2.83 4.35
CA ARG A 56 13.75 -4.04 4.25
C ARG A 56 13.43 -4.66 5.61
N ASP A 57 14.43 -4.83 6.46
CA ASP A 57 14.27 -5.50 7.75
C ASP A 57 13.45 -4.64 8.73
N ALA A 58 13.61 -3.32 8.67
CA ALA A 58 12.79 -2.40 9.45
C ALA A 58 11.33 -2.48 9.03
N TRP A 59 11.07 -2.53 7.72
CA TRP A 59 9.72 -2.68 7.17
C TRP A 59 9.06 -3.99 7.57
N ILE A 60 9.75 -5.13 7.38
CA ILE A 60 9.24 -6.44 7.76
C ILE A 60 8.99 -6.53 9.27
N GLY A 61 9.91 -6.00 10.09
CA GLY A 61 9.76 -5.96 11.55
C GLY A 61 8.54 -5.15 11.98
N LEU A 62 8.37 -3.95 11.43
CA LEU A 62 7.19 -3.12 11.67
C LEU A 62 5.91 -3.86 11.32
N VAL A 63 5.83 -4.43 10.10
CA VAL A 63 4.64 -5.17 9.64
C VAL A 63 4.34 -6.35 10.56
N THR A 64 5.35 -7.08 11.00
CA THR A 64 5.18 -8.25 11.89
C THR A 64 4.54 -7.86 13.22
N ILE A 65 4.85 -6.67 13.73
CA ILE A 65 4.25 -6.12 14.96
C ILE A 65 2.82 -5.62 14.71
N VAL A 66 2.61 -4.83 13.65
CA VAL A 66 1.34 -4.11 13.46
C VAL A 66 0.25 -4.96 12.83
N LEU A 67 0.59 -5.95 12.00
CA LEU A 67 -0.38 -6.76 11.28
C LEU A 67 -1.37 -7.48 12.21
N PRO A 68 -0.95 -8.16 13.30
CA PRO A 68 -1.89 -8.78 14.25
C PRO A 68 -2.81 -7.77 14.95
N ILE A 69 -2.32 -6.55 15.22
CA ILE A 69 -3.08 -5.48 15.88
C ILE A 69 -4.14 -4.94 14.91
N LEU A 70 -3.70 -4.52 13.71
CA LEU A 70 -4.56 -3.95 12.69
C LEU A 70 -5.61 -4.96 12.21
N ARG A 71 -5.28 -6.25 12.13
CA ARG A 71 -6.23 -7.30 11.75
C ARG A 71 -7.46 -7.35 12.66
N ARG A 72 -7.33 -7.03 13.95
CA ARG A 72 -8.45 -7.06 14.92
C ARG A 72 -9.44 -5.91 14.72
N VAL A 73 -9.04 -4.85 14.04
CA VAL A 73 -9.84 -3.63 13.84
C VAL A 73 -10.13 -3.34 12.37
N ALA A 74 -9.64 -4.19 11.46
CA ALA A 74 -9.82 -4.01 10.04
C ALA A 74 -11.23 -4.39 9.60
N GLU A 75 -11.85 -3.54 8.79
CA GLU A 75 -13.15 -3.79 8.18
C GLU A 75 -12.97 -4.73 7.00
N GLU A 76 -13.83 -5.74 6.89
CA GLU A 76 -13.86 -6.59 5.72
C GLU A 76 -14.46 -5.84 4.53
N VAL A 77 -13.75 -5.87 3.41
CA VAL A 77 -14.23 -5.41 2.12
C VAL A 77 -14.54 -6.65 1.29
N THR A 78 -15.83 -6.95 1.18
CA THR A 78 -16.33 -8.07 0.39
C THR A 78 -17.25 -7.54 -0.71
N LEU A 79 -16.81 -7.66 -1.95
CA LEU A 79 -17.62 -7.50 -3.15
C LEU A 79 -17.87 -8.90 -3.70
N ILE A 80 -19.09 -9.40 -3.52
CA ILE A 80 -19.47 -10.74 -3.98
C ILE A 80 -19.56 -10.72 -5.49
N GLN A 81 -18.81 -11.60 -6.14
CA GLN A 81 -18.93 -11.83 -7.57
C GLN A 81 -20.29 -12.44 -7.88
N GLN A 82 -21.17 -11.66 -8.51
CA GLN A 82 -22.47 -12.13 -9.02
C GLN A 82 -22.43 -12.15 -10.55
N PRO A 83 -22.66 -13.28 -11.23
CA PRO A 83 -22.71 -13.29 -12.69
C PRO A 83 -23.75 -12.28 -13.19
N ILE A 84 -23.32 -11.17 -13.79
CA ILE A 84 -24.24 -10.12 -14.29
C ILE A 84 -24.88 -10.60 -15.61
N SER A 85 -24.16 -11.40 -16.39
CA SER A 85 -24.66 -12.07 -17.59
C SER A 85 -23.74 -13.25 -17.93
N LEU A 86 -24.17 -14.13 -18.85
CA LEU A 86 -23.33 -15.23 -19.37
C LEU A 86 -22.05 -14.73 -20.08
N GLU A 87 -22.01 -13.46 -20.47
CA GLU A 87 -20.94 -12.86 -21.27
C GLU A 87 -20.05 -11.90 -20.47
N ARG A 88 -20.34 -11.68 -19.18
CA ARG A 88 -19.60 -10.74 -18.33
C ARG A 88 -19.34 -11.34 -16.95
N LEU A 89 -18.06 -11.51 -16.63
CA LEU A 89 -17.63 -11.67 -15.25
C LEU A 89 -17.88 -10.36 -14.51
N SER A 90 -18.47 -10.45 -13.31
CA SER A 90 -18.50 -9.32 -12.40
C SER A 90 -17.19 -9.17 -11.67
N ASP A 91 -16.97 -7.96 -11.16
CA ASP A 91 -15.90 -7.67 -10.24
C ASP A 91 -16.16 -8.37 -8.90
N GLY A 92 -15.07 -8.76 -8.25
CA GLY A 92 -15.10 -9.34 -6.92
C GLY A 92 -13.90 -8.85 -6.13
N ALA A 93 -14.04 -8.82 -4.81
CA ALA A 93 -12.92 -8.52 -3.93
C ALA A 93 -13.20 -9.12 -2.57
N ARG A 94 -12.16 -9.62 -1.92
CA ARG A 94 -12.19 -10.02 -0.51
C ARG A 94 -10.84 -9.65 0.09
N PHE A 95 -10.84 -8.70 0.99
CA PHE A 95 -9.67 -8.29 1.76
C PHE A 95 -10.11 -7.50 2.99
N ARG A 96 -9.17 -7.16 3.88
CA ARG A 96 -9.46 -6.28 5.02
C ARG A 96 -8.79 -4.93 4.87
N ARG A 97 -9.46 -3.87 5.35
CA ARG A 97 -9.00 -2.49 5.23
C ARG A 97 -9.07 -1.77 6.56
N VAL A 98 -8.03 -0.98 6.83
CA VAL A 98 -8.00 0.04 7.89
C VAL A 98 -7.84 1.40 7.20
N ASP A 99 -8.95 2.12 7.01
CA ASP A 99 -8.98 3.50 6.50
C ASP A 99 -10.10 4.27 7.21
N PRO A 100 -9.80 5.17 8.17
CA PRO A 100 -10.81 5.97 8.86
C PRO A 100 -11.72 6.75 7.91
N HIS A 101 -11.21 7.20 6.76
CA HIS A 101 -11.98 8.00 5.80
C HIS A 101 -13.02 7.18 5.03
N CYS A 102 -12.91 5.85 5.05
CA CYS A 102 -13.91 4.96 4.46
C CYS A 102 -15.05 4.61 5.45
N LEU A 103 -14.93 4.97 6.72
CA LEU A 103 -15.96 4.72 7.73
C LEU A 103 -17.06 5.78 7.67
N ARG A 104 -18.32 5.33 7.57
CA ARG A 104 -19.51 6.20 7.58
C ARG A 104 -19.86 6.71 8.98
N ASN A 105 -19.67 5.87 10.00
CA ASN A 105 -19.98 6.22 11.39
C ASN A 105 -18.88 7.14 11.98
N PRO A 106 -19.21 8.38 12.41
CA PRO A 106 -18.21 9.33 12.91
C PRO A 106 -17.46 8.86 14.17
N ALA A 107 -18.16 8.24 15.12
CA ALA A 107 -17.53 7.75 16.36
C ALA A 107 -16.55 6.60 16.10
N THR A 108 -16.85 5.74 15.13
CA THR A 108 -15.95 4.65 14.72
C THR A 108 -14.73 5.20 13.98
N ARG A 109 -14.94 6.19 13.09
CA ARG A 109 -13.86 6.94 12.44
C ARG A 109 -12.90 7.54 13.45
N GLU A 110 -13.42 8.28 14.43
CA GLU A 110 -12.61 8.91 15.47
C GLU A 110 -11.80 7.89 16.28
N LYS A 111 -12.43 6.79 16.72
CA LYS A 111 -11.74 5.71 17.44
C LYS A 111 -10.60 5.09 16.62
N MET A 112 -10.82 4.85 15.33
CA MET A 112 -9.78 4.29 14.47
C MET A 112 -8.65 5.29 14.23
N SER A 113 -8.95 6.57 14.01
CA SER A 113 -7.93 7.63 13.91
C SER A 113 -7.10 7.72 15.19
N LEU A 114 -7.74 7.73 16.37
CA LEU A 114 -7.03 7.76 17.66
C LEU A 114 -6.17 6.51 17.88
N LEU A 115 -6.62 5.34 17.43
CA LEU A 115 -5.81 4.13 17.50
C LEU A 115 -4.56 4.25 16.62
N LEU A 116 -4.70 4.70 15.37
CA LEU A 116 -3.57 4.89 14.46
C LEU A 116 -2.60 5.96 14.95
N GLU A 117 -3.10 7.01 15.60
CA GLU A 117 -2.28 8.03 16.27
C GLU A 117 -1.47 7.42 17.42
N LYS A 118 -2.14 6.66 18.31
CA LYS A 118 -1.50 6.01 19.48
C LYS A 118 -0.47 4.95 19.12
N LEU A 119 -0.68 4.25 18.00
CA LEU A 119 0.29 3.30 17.46
C LEU A 119 1.42 3.98 16.68
N GLY A 120 1.43 5.31 16.58
CA GLY A 120 2.41 6.06 15.81
C GLY A 120 2.29 5.91 14.28
N LEU A 121 1.28 5.18 13.77
CA LEU A 121 1.14 4.85 12.36
C LEU A 121 0.66 6.03 11.50
N SER A 122 -0.20 6.88 12.07
CA SER A 122 -0.63 8.13 11.44
C SER A 122 0.55 9.12 11.33
N PRO A 123 1.26 9.46 12.44
CA PRO A 123 2.48 10.28 12.39
C PRO A 123 3.59 9.71 11.50
N LEU A 124 3.82 8.39 11.53
CA LEU A 124 4.78 7.70 10.66
C LEU A 124 4.44 7.94 9.19
N GLY A 125 3.18 7.69 8.80
CA GLY A 125 2.75 7.86 7.42
C GLY A 125 2.87 9.30 6.93
N ALA A 126 2.49 10.29 7.76
CA ALA A 126 2.65 11.70 7.43
C ALA A 126 4.13 12.10 7.28
N SER A 127 4.99 11.64 8.19
CA SER A 127 6.43 11.93 8.16
C SER A 127 7.12 11.30 6.95
N LEU A 128 6.80 10.03 6.67
CA LEU A 128 7.35 9.31 5.52
C LEU A 128 6.84 9.92 4.20
N ALA A 129 5.56 10.25 4.10
CA ALA A 129 5.00 10.92 2.93
C ALA A 129 5.65 12.29 2.69
N ALA A 130 5.86 13.09 3.74
CA ALA A 130 6.54 14.39 3.63
C ALA A 130 7.97 14.23 3.11
N ALA A 131 8.73 13.27 3.66
CA ALA A 131 10.10 12.99 3.22
C ALA A 131 10.18 12.52 1.76
N LEU A 132 9.21 11.72 1.31
CA LEU A 132 9.18 11.14 -0.04
C LEU A 132 8.50 12.03 -1.08
N THR A 133 7.79 13.09 -0.67
CA THR A 133 7.05 13.96 -1.58
C THR A 133 7.90 14.51 -2.74
N PRO A 134 9.17 14.96 -2.54
CA PRO A 134 10.00 15.42 -3.66
C PRO A 134 10.22 14.35 -4.73
N LEU A 135 10.51 13.12 -4.30
CA LEU A 135 10.69 11.97 -5.19
C LEU A 135 9.39 11.60 -5.91
N ILE A 136 8.29 11.51 -5.17
CA ILE A 136 6.96 11.20 -5.73
C ILE A 136 6.59 12.24 -6.79
N ARG A 137 6.76 13.53 -6.51
CA ARG A 137 6.52 14.61 -7.48
C ARG A 137 7.42 14.52 -8.71
N GLY A 138 8.65 14.04 -8.55
CA GLY A 138 9.56 13.76 -9.67
C GLY A 138 9.08 12.64 -10.60
N VAL A 139 8.26 11.71 -10.09
CA VAL A 139 7.68 10.59 -10.86
C VAL A 139 6.34 10.97 -11.48
N VAL A 140 5.41 11.54 -10.69
CA VAL A 140 4.00 11.71 -11.10
C VAL A 140 3.57 13.15 -11.37
N GLY A 141 4.43 14.13 -11.07
CA GLY A 141 4.07 15.55 -11.11
C GLY A 141 3.46 16.10 -9.81
N PRO A 142 2.88 17.31 -9.83
CA PRO A 142 2.42 18.01 -8.63
C PRO A 142 1.29 17.28 -7.91
N VAL A 143 1.55 16.88 -6.67
CA VAL A 143 0.61 16.19 -5.79
C VAL A 143 0.84 16.57 -4.34
N SER A 144 -0.20 16.42 -3.52
CA SER A 144 -0.18 16.63 -2.08
C SER A 144 -0.66 15.40 -1.32
N PHE A 145 0.02 15.07 -0.23
CA PHE A 145 -0.37 13.97 0.65
C PHE A 145 -1.72 14.28 1.31
N SER A 146 -2.60 13.28 1.33
CA SER A 146 -3.93 13.37 1.91
C SER A 146 -4.06 12.51 3.17
N ARG A 147 -3.68 11.23 3.10
CA ARG A 147 -3.88 10.29 4.21
C ARG A 147 -3.12 8.97 4.07
N THR A 148 -3.02 8.26 5.18
CA THR A 148 -2.52 6.89 5.29
C THR A 148 -3.68 5.90 5.40
N TYR A 149 -3.53 4.71 4.80
CA TYR A 149 -4.45 3.58 4.95
C TYR A 149 -3.70 2.25 4.88
N PHE A 150 -4.38 1.15 5.22
CA PHE A 150 -3.78 -0.19 5.21
C PHE A 150 -4.69 -1.21 4.54
N TYR A 151 -4.10 -2.09 3.72
CA TYR A 151 -4.76 -3.30 3.20
C TYR A 151 -4.08 -4.55 3.75
N LEU A 152 -4.90 -5.49 4.18
CA LEU A 152 -4.50 -6.75 4.78
C LEU A 152 -5.16 -7.88 3.99
N TYR A 153 -4.36 -8.82 3.55
CA TYR A 153 -4.81 -9.97 2.76
C TYR A 153 -4.38 -11.26 3.46
N GLU A 154 -5.33 -12.18 3.58
CA GLU A 154 -5.13 -13.56 4.01
C GLU A 154 -5.25 -14.54 2.84
N GLU A 155 -5.06 -15.82 3.08
CA GLU A 155 -5.19 -16.86 2.06
C GLU A 155 -6.54 -16.77 1.32
N GLY A 156 -6.47 -16.71 -0.01
CA GLY A 156 -7.62 -16.57 -0.90
C GLY A 156 -8.16 -15.14 -1.04
N ASP A 157 -7.63 -14.15 -0.32
CA ASP A 157 -8.00 -12.74 -0.50
C ASP A 157 -7.46 -12.21 -1.83
N TYR A 158 -8.22 -11.34 -2.48
CA TYR A 158 -7.95 -10.85 -3.83
C TYR A 158 -8.70 -9.54 -4.11
N ILE A 159 -8.31 -8.86 -5.19
CA ILE A 159 -9.08 -7.79 -5.82
C ILE A 159 -9.11 -8.07 -7.32
N SER A 160 -10.29 -8.18 -7.92
CA SER A 160 -10.45 -8.35 -9.37
C SER A 160 -9.93 -7.14 -10.16
N ALA A 161 -9.70 -7.35 -11.45
CA ALA A 161 -9.26 -6.30 -12.36
C ALA A 161 -10.23 -5.11 -12.37
N HIS A 162 -9.69 -3.93 -12.10
CA HIS A 162 -10.42 -2.67 -12.07
C HIS A 162 -9.45 -1.52 -12.41
N ASN A 163 -9.98 -0.31 -12.63
CA ASN A 163 -9.16 0.85 -12.98
C ASN A 163 -9.44 2.09 -12.14
N ASP A 164 -10.16 1.98 -11.02
CA ASP A 164 -10.37 3.11 -10.12
C ASP A 164 -10.98 4.39 -10.75
N HIS A 165 -11.57 4.33 -11.97
CA HIS A 165 -12.08 5.55 -12.65
C HIS A 165 -13.10 6.36 -11.84
N HIS A 166 -13.81 5.72 -10.91
CA HIS A 166 -14.84 6.33 -10.07
C HIS A 166 -14.29 7.10 -8.87
N VAL A 167 -12.97 7.08 -8.63
CA VAL A 167 -12.34 7.67 -7.44
C VAL A 167 -11.53 8.95 -7.70
N GLY A 168 -11.63 9.49 -8.91
CA GLY A 168 -10.94 10.71 -9.34
C GLY A 168 -9.49 10.50 -9.74
N ASP A 169 -8.71 11.59 -9.75
CA ASP A 169 -7.34 11.60 -10.27
C ASP A 169 -6.28 11.38 -9.18
N ARG A 170 -6.62 10.60 -8.14
CA ARG A 170 -5.72 10.30 -7.01
C ARG A 170 -4.53 9.46 -7.47
N VAL A 171 -3.41 9.60 -6.76
CA VAL A 171 -2.26 8.72 -6.85
C VAL A 171 -2.15 7.96 -5.54
N ASP A 172 -2.01 6.64 -5.63
CA ASP A 172 -1.82 5.77 -4.47
C ASP A 172 -0.36 5.28 -4.43
N VAL A 173 0.34 5.65 -3.37
CA VAL A 173 1.72 5.21 -3.11
C VAL A 173 1.68 4.10 -2.08
N GLN A 174 2.32 2.97 -2.34
CA GLN A 174 2.12 1.73 -1.60
C GLN A 174 3.45 1.11 -1.18
N PHE A 175 3.53 0.67 0.07
CA PHE A 175 4.64 -0.12 0.61
C PHE A 175 4.14 -1.53 0.89
N PRO A 176 4.25 -2.44 -0.08
CA PRO A 176 3.76 -3.79 0.11
C PRO A 176 4.80 -4.70 0.78
N VAL A 177 4.32 -5.75 1.42
CA VAL A 177 5.12 -6.90 1.83
C VAL A 177 4.26 -8.15 1.76
N SER A 178 4.85 -9.22 1.25
CA SER A 178 4.28 -10.57 1.27
C SER A 178 5.08 -11.46 2.22
N LEU A 179 4.38 -12.19 3.09
CA LEU A 179 4.91 -13.07 4.12
C LEU A 179 4.40 -14.49 3.86
N GLY A 180 5.31 -15.47 3.76
CA GLY A 180 4.94 -16.88 3.49
C GLY A 180 4.40 -17.15 2.07
N THR A 181 4.52 -16.19 1.16
CA THR A 181 4.10 -16.32 -0.25
C THR A 181 4.79 -15.27 -1.12
N PRO A 182 4.99 -15.52 -2.43
CA PRO A 182 5.09 -14.45 -3.40
C PRO A 182 3.72 -13.75 -3.52
N GLY A 183 3.73 -12.41 -3.58
CA GLY A 183 2.55 -11.59 -3.84
C GLY A 183 2.92 -10.39 -4.70
N GLY A 184 1.93 -9.59 -5.04
CA GLY A 184 2.11 -8.45 -5.94
C GLY A 184 0.79 -7.87 -6.40
N VAL A 185 0.92 -6.97 -7.37
CA VAL A 185 -0.19 -6.39 -8.13
C VAL A 185 0.04 -6.73 -9.60
N ARG A 186 -0.99 -7.05 -10.37
CA ARG A 186 -0.85 -7.07 -11.82
C ARG A 186 -1.32 -5.75 -12.39
N VAL A 187 -0.58 -5.22 -13.36
CA VAL A 187 -0.87 -3.95 -14.01
C VAL A 187 -0.97 -4.17 -15.51
N LEU A 188 -1.95 -3.52 -16.15
CA LEU A 188 -2.14 -3.64 -17.59
C LEU A 188 -0.99 -2.96 -18.34
N SER A 189 -0.21 -3.76 -19.06
CA SER A 189 0.92 -3.33 -19.89
C SER A 189 0.91 -4.15 -21.18
N GLY A 190 1.07 -3.50 -22.32
CA GLY A 190 1.08 -4.20 -23.62
C GLY A 190 -0.16 -5.04 -23.93
N GLY A 191 -1.32 -4.74 -23.31
CA GLY A 191 -2.56 -5.50 -23.46
C GLY A 191 -2.74 -6.68 -22.51
N PHE A 192 -1.79 -6.92 -21.60
CA PHE A 192 -1.83 -8.01 -20.63
C PHE A 192 -1.66 -7.50 -19.19
N LEU A 193 -2.30 -8.18 -18.23
CA LEU A 193 -2.06 -7.92 -16.80
C LEU A 193 -0.74 -8.57 -16.40
N GLU A 194 0.32 -7.76 -16.33
CA GLU A 194 1.68 -8.19 -15.99
C GLU A 194 1.94 -8.11 -14.49
N MET A 195 2.56 -9.15 -13.93
CA MET A 195 2.84 -9.23 -12.50
C MET A 195 3.96 -8.27 -12.07
N ARG A 196 3.67 -7.45 -11.06
CA ARG A 196 4.62 -6.59 -10.34
C ARG A 196 4.73 -7.10 -8.92
N TYR A 197 5.76 -7.92 -8.69
CA TYR A 197 5.97 -8.59 -7.41
C TYR A 197 6.26 -7.59 -6.29
N ASP A 198 5.73 -7.88 -5.10
CA ASP A 198 6.04 -7.11 -3.91
C ASP A 198 7.52 -7.29 -3.57
N VAL A 199 8.24 -6.17 -3.42
CA VAL A 199 9.61 -6.15 -2.94
C VAL A 199 9.62 -5.35 -1.64
N ALA A 200 9.78 -6.04 -0.52
CA ALA A 200 9.80 -5.41 0.80
C ALA A 200 10.84 -4.28 0.86
N GLY A 201 10.42 -3.10 1.33
CA GLY A 201 11.24 -1.89 1.34
C GLY A 201 11.12 -1.03 0.09
N SER A 202 10.44 -1.49 -0.95
CA SER A 202 10.17 -0.72 -2.18
C SER A 202 8.84 0.03 -2.09
N MET A 203 8.73 1.08 -2.90
CA MET A 203 7.55 1.91 -3.03
C MET A 203 6.94 1.69 -4.42
N ASN A 204 5.68 1.28 -4.46
CA ASN A 204 4.88 1.26 -5.68
C ASN A 204 4.11 2.57 -5.81
N VAL A 205 4.04 3.13 -7.01
CA VAL A 205 3.32 4.36 -7.32
C VAL A 205 2.27 4.01 -8.36
N LEU A 206 1.00 4.10 -7.99
CA LEU A 206 -0.15 3.77 -8.82
C LEU A 206 -0.93 5.05 -9.16
N GLY A 207 -0.96 5.38 -10.44
CA GLY A 207 -1.68 6.52 -10.98
C GLY A 207 -3.18 6.27 -11.12
N PRO A 208 -3.94 7.31 -11.46
CA PRO A 208 -5.37 7.19 -11.68
C PRO A 208 -5.67 6.40 -12.95
N ARG A 209 -6.81 5.70 -12.99
CA ARG A 209 -7.34 5.06 -14.21
C ARG A 209 -6.49 3.89 -14.74
N VAL A 210 -5.53 3.42 -13.95
CA VAL A 210 -4.66 2.28 -14.29
C VAL A 210 -5.40 0.98 -14.04
N TRP A 211 -5.57 0.17 -15.09
CA TRP A 211 -6.11 -1.18 -14.95
C TRP A 211 -5.13 -2.06 -14.18
N HIS A 212 -5.58 -2.59 -13.05
CA HIS A 212 -4.77 -3.43 -12.18
C HIS A 212 -5.62 -4.39 -11.37
N ASP A 213 -4.97 -5.39 -10.77
CA ASP A 213 -5.59 -6.33 -9.85
C ASP A 213 -4.62 -6.85 -8.80
N VAL A 214 -5.15 -7.50 -7.76
CA VAL A 214 -4.36 -8.23 -6.78
C VAL A 214 -4.76 -9.70 -6.89
N PRO A 215 -3.87 -10.56 -7.43
CA PRO A 215 -4.15 -11.99 -7.52
C PRO A 215 -4.47 -12.59 -6.16
N PRO A 216 -5.21 -13.72 -6.11
CA PRO A 216 -5.44 -14.44 -4.87
C PRO A 216 -4.13 -14.72 -4.13
N VAL A 217 -4.11 -14.41 -2.83
CA VAL A 217 -3.00 -14.77 -1.95
C VAL A 217 -3.00 -16.29 -1.79
N LEU A 218 -2.03 -16.97 -2.37
CA LEU A 218 -1.94 -18.43 -2.36
C LEU A 218 -0.94 -18.90 -1.31
N ARG A 219 -1.22 -20.07 -0.74
CA ARG A 219 -0.26 -20.75 0.13
C ARG A 219 0.83 -21.38 -0.74
N SER A 220 2.08 -20.97 -0.51
CA SER A 220 3.25 -21.56 -1.17
C SER A 220 3.91 -22.66 -0.34
N ASP A 221 3.82 -22.55 0.98
CA ASP A 221 4.31 -23.51 1.97
C ASP A 221 3.13 -24.00 2.83
N PRO A 222 2.85 -25.32 2.90
CA PRO A 222 1.77 -25.87 3.71
C PRO A 222 1.77 -25.42 5.17
N ASP A 223 2.93 -25.17 5.76
CA ASP A 223 3.09 -24.89 7.18
C ASP A 223 3.10 -23.38 7.52
N VAL A 224 3.19 -22.52 6.51
CA VAL A 224 3.22 -21.06 6.69
C VAL A 224 1.95 -20.43 6.13
N ALA A 225 1.17 -19.79 7.00
CA ALA A 225 -0.01 -19.06 6.56
C ALA A 225 0.39 -17.85 5.68
N PRO A 226 -0.07 -17.77 4.41
CA PRO A 226 0.32 -16.69 3.52
C PRO A 226 -0.39 -15.40 3.91
N ARG A 227 0.34 -14.28 3.90
CA ARG A 227 -0.19 -12.95 4.20
C ARG A 227 0.41 -11.94 3.24
N ARG A 228 -0.40 -10.95 2.85
CA ARG A 228 0.10 -9.74 2.20
C ARG A 228 -0.40 -8.52 2.97
N PHE A 229 0.48 -7.56 3.16
CA PHE A 229 0.20 -6.31 3.84
C PHE A 229 0.63 -5.16 2.97
N ASN A 230 -0.12 -4.07 3.00
CA ASN A 230 0.20 -2.86 2.29
C ASN A 230 -0.11 -1.64 3.14
N MET A 231 0.87 -0.76 3.34
CA MET A 231 0.65 0.58 3.84
C MET A 231 0.58 1.53 2.64
N GLY A 232 -0.59 2.14 2.47
CA GLY A 232 -0.88 3.04 1.37
C GLY A 232 -0.92 4.50 1.82
N PHE A 233 -0.39 5.36 0.98
CA PHE A 233 -0.50 6.81 1.05
C PHE A 233 -1.33 7.30 -0.12
N ARG A 234 -2.34 8.10 0.19
CA ARG A 234 -3.13 8.77 -0.81
C ARG A 234 -2.56 10.14 -1.10
N PHE A 235 -2.31 10.41 -2.36
CA PHE A 235 -1.96 11.71 -2.88
C PHE A 235 -3.06 12.21 -3.81
N THR A 236 -3.31 13.52 -3.79
CA THR A 236 -4.24 14.19 -4.71
C THR A 236 -3.49 15.19 -5.56
N PRO A 237 -3.87 15.40 -6.83
CA PRO A 237 -3.29 16.45 -7.66
C PRO A 237 -3.40 17.80 -6.95
N ASP A 238 -2.34 18.61 -7.04
CA ASP A 238 -2.41 19.98 -6.57
C ASP A 238 -3.46 20.76 -7.42
N PRO A 239 -4.19 21.73 -6.83
CA PRO A 239 -5.07 22.58 -7.61
C PRO A 239 -4.30 23.23 -8.77
N ALA A 240 -4.92 23.30 -9.95
CA ALA A 240 -4.34 24.06 -11.06
C ALA A 240 -4.11 25.51 -10.61
N ALA A 241 -2.87 25.98 -10.75
CA ALA A 241 -2.47 27.35 -10.42
C ALA A 241 -3.15 28.38 -11.33
#